data_AF-A0A1S2QP03-F1
#
_entry.id   AF-A0A1S2QP03-F1
#
_cell.length_a   1.000
_cell.length_b   1.000
_cell.length_c   1.000
_cell.angle_alpha   90.00
_cell.angle_beta   90.00
_cell.angle_gamma   90.00
#
_symmetry.space_group_name_H-M   'P 1'
#
loop_
_entity.id
_entity.type
_entity.pdbx_description
1 polymer ?
#
loop_
_entity_poly.entity_id
_entity_poly.type
_entity_poly.pdbx_seq_one_letter_code
_entity_poly.pdbx_strand_id
1 'polypeptide(L)'
;MVNSAYDPADGEVLAFEEQIGSHGGLGGAQSRPFLLSPLDLSAPAADHEELAGAEQVHHVLPRWLRELNGPEVPLTAATEEEQAA
;
A
#
# COMPACT_ATOMS: atom_id res chain seq x y z
N MET A 1 -24.67 6.90 -7.49
CA MET A 1 -24.93 8.36 -7.52
C MET A 1 -23.60 9.05 -7.31
N VAL A 2 -23.21 9.96 -8.22
CA VAL A 2 -21.99 10.77 -8.10
C VAL A 2 -22.44 12.20 -7.88
N ASN A 3 -22.01 12.81 -6.78
CA ASN A 3 -22.31 14.20 -6.46
C ASN A 3 -21.09 15.06 -6.80
N SER A 4 -20.69 15.12 -8.07
CA SER A 4 -19.64 15.99 -8.59
C SER A 4 -19.62 15.93 -10.12
N ALA A 5 -18.76 16.72 -10.77
CA ALA A 5 -18.40 16.53 -12.16
C ALA A 5 -17.67 15.20 -12.36
N TYR A 6 -18.04 14.47 -13.42
CA TYR A 6 -17.54 13.14 -13.75
C TYR A 6 -17.07 13.11 -15.20
N ASP A 7 -15.83 12.71 -15.44
CA ASP A 7 -15.33 12.39 -16.77
C ASP A 7 -15.50 10.89 -17.05
N PRO A 8 -16.33 10.51 -18.04
CA PRO A 8 -16.52 9.10 -18.39
C PRO A 8 -15.35 8.47 -19.14
N ALA A 9 -14.39 9.24 -19.67
CA ALA A 9 -13.28 8.72 -20.46
C ALA A 9 -12.25 7.95 -19.61
N ASP A 10 -11.97 8.43 -18.40
CA ASP A 10 -10.99 7.86 -17.48
C ASP A 10 -11.57 7.57 -16.07
N GLY A 11 -12.81 7.99 -15.82
CA GLY A 11 -13.50 7.78 -14.56
C GLY A 11 -13.17 8.83 -13.49
N GLU A 12 -12.60 9.97 -13.87
CA GLU A 12 -12.25 11.05 -12.94
C GLU A 12 -13.50 11.66 -12.29
N VAL A 13 -13.39 11.93 -10.99
CA VAL A 13 -14.42 12.64 -10.20
C VAL A 13 -13.73 13.77 -9.45
N LEU A 14 -14.09 15.01 -9.82
CA LEU A 14 -13.48 16.19 -9.21
C LEU A 14 -13.86 16.30 -7.74
N ALA A 15 -12.89 16.61 -6.89
CA ALA A 15 -13.16 17.00 -5.52
C ALA A 15 -13.68 18.44 -5.46
N PHE A 16 -14.46 18.76 -4.42
CA PHE A 16 -15.01 20.10 -4.21
C PHE A 16 -13.97 21.11 -3.72
N GLU A 17 -12.85 20.64 -3.16
CA GLU A 17 -11.77 21.44 -2.59
C GLU A 17 -10.43 20.78 -2.92
N GLU A 18 -9.37 21.58 -3.03
CA GLU A 18 -8.03 21.13 -3.44
C GLU A 18 -7.41 20.12 -2.44
N GLN A 19 -7.78 20.21 -1.17
CA GLN A 19 -7.19 19.39 -0.10
C GLN A 19 -7.94 18.07 0.15
N ILE A 20 -8.97 17.77 -0.65
CA ILE A 20 -9.79 16.56 -0.51
C ILE A 20 -9.71 15.75 -1.80
N GLY A 21 -9.71 14.43 -1.69
CA GLY A 21 -9.75 13.52 -2.83
C GLY A 21 -11.00 12.64 -2.81
N SER A 22 -11.45 12.21 -3.98
CA SER A 22 -12.52 11.23 -4.12
C SER A 22 -12.00 9.83 -3.77
N HIS A 23 -12.64 9.13 -2.82
CA HIS A 23 -12.21 7.80 -2.36
C HIS A 23 -12.57 6.64 -3.31
N GLY A 24 -12.77 6.93 -4.60
CA GLY A 24 -13.21 5.95 -5.61
C GLY A 24 -14.66 5.52 -5.43
N GLY A 25 -15.33 5.21 -6.54
CA GLY A 25 -16.67 4.64 -6.52
C GLY A 25 -16.66 3.13 -6.30
N LEU A 26 -17.78 2.58 -5.83
CA LEU A 26 -18.01 1.13 -5.82
C LEU A 26 -17.81 0.55 -7.23
N GLY A 27 -16.99 -0.49 -7.34
CA GLY A 27 -16.66 -1.15 -8.62
C GLY A 27 -15.65 -0.39 -9.49
N GLY A 28 -15.08 0.72 -9.01
CA GLY A 28 -14.05 1.49 -9.70
C GLY A 28 -12.66 0.84 -9.64
N ALA A 29 -11.64 1.58 -10.06
CA ALA A 29 -10.25 1.10 -10.10
C ALA A 29 -9.72 0.62 -8.75
N GLN A 30 -10.18 1.19 -7.64
CA GLN A 30 -9.82 0.73 -6.29
C GLN A 30 -10.31 -0.70 -5.97
N SER A 31 -11.28 -1.23 -6.73
CA SER A 31 -11.72 -2.63 -6.63
C SER A 31 -10.82 -3.61 -7.37
N ARG A 32 -9.75 -3.13 -8.04
CA ARG A 32 -8.77 -3.96 -8.79
C ARG A 32 -7.35 -3.72 -8.26
N PRO A 33 -7.07 -4.14 -7.01
CA PRO A 33 -5.74 -3.97 -6.44
C PRO A 33 -4.70 -4.80 -7.19
N PHE A 34 -3.46 -4.32 -7.19
CA PHE A 34 -2.29 -5.09 -7.61
C PHE A 34 -1.15 -4.86 -6.61
N LEU A 35 -0.28 -5.86 -6.49
CA LEU A 35 0.98 -5.75 -5.77
C LEU A 35 2.11 -5.82 -6.80
N LEU A 36 2.91 -4.76 -6.91
CA LEU A 36 4.12 -4.78 -7.73
C LEU A 36 5.24 -5.46 -6.95
N SER A 37 5.52 -6.72 -7.28
CA SER A 37 6.58 -7.49 -6.61
C SER A 37 7.95 -7.22 -7.22
N PRO A 38 8.97 -6.87 -6.43
CA PRO A 38 10.37 -6.86 -6.88
C PRO A 38 10.81 -8.27 -7.26
N LEU A 39 11.67 -8.40 -8.28
CA LEU A 39 12.17 -9.69 -8.74
C LEU A 39 13.30 -10.27 -7.87
N ASP A 40 14.05 -9.40 -7.18
CA ASP A 40 15.19 -9.79 -6.34
C ASP A 40 14.77 -10.31 -4.96
N LEU A 41 13.47 -10.26 -4.62
CA LEU A 41 12.91 -10.67 -3.34
C LEU A 41 12.09 -11.95 -3.46
N SER A 42 11.84 -12.60 -2.33
CA SER A 42 10.99 -13.79 -2.29
C SER A 42 9.59 -13.51 -2.85
N ALA A 43 9.00 -14.49 -3.53
CA ALA A 43 7.66 -14.34 -4.11
C ALA A 43 6.61 -13.95 -3.04
N PRO A 44 5.68 -13.04 -3.34
CA PRO A 44 4.73 -12.50 -2.36
C PRO A 44 3.77 -13.57 -1.82
N ALA A 45 3.46 -14.60 -2.61
CA ALA A 45 2.66 -15.76 -2.22
C ALA A 45 3.28 -17.03 -2.82
N ALA A 46 2.88 -18.20 -2.31
CA ALA A 46 3.24 -19.47 -2.93
C ALA A 46 2.55 -19.63 -4.29
N ASP A 47 3.03 -20.57 -5.11
CA ASP A 47 2.40 -20.88 -6.38
C ASP A 47 0.92 -21.21 -6.19
N HIS A 48 0.06 -20.53 -6.96
CA HIS A 48 -1.40 -20.67 -6.92
C HIS A 48 -2.11 -20.17 -5.64
N GLU A 49 -1.42 -19.44 -4.76
CA GLU A 49 -2.04 -18.79 -3.60
C GLU A 49 -2.34 -17.31 -3.87
N GLU A 50 -3.56 -16.87 -3.56
CA GLU A 50 -3.97 -15.47 -3.69
C GLU A 50 -3.84 -14.73 -2.37
N LEU A 51 -3.23 -13.54 -2.41
CA LEU A 51 -3.23 -12.63 -1.26
C LEU A 51 -4.58 -11.93 -1.13
N ALA A 52 -5.27 -12.20 -0.03
CA ALA A 52 -6.56 -11.62 0.30
C ALA A 52 -6.44 -10.67 1.51
N GLY A 53 -6.72 -9.40 1.28
CA GLY A 53 -6.84 -8.38 2.33
C GLY A 53 -5.51 -7.86 2.88
N ALA A 54 -5.62 -6.88 3.78
CA ALA A 54 -4.47 -6.14 4.29
C ALA A 54 -3.54 -6.98 5.18
N GLU A 55 -4.08 -7.95 5.92
CA GLU A 55 -3.32 -8.81 6.83
C GLU A 55 -2.28 -9.66 6.08
N GLN A 56 -2.71 -10.32 5.01
CA GLN A 56 -1.80 -11.17 4.21
C GLN A 56 -0.72 -10.34 3.52
N VAL A 57 -1.08 -9.17 2.99
CA VAL A 57 -0.12 -8.20 2.43
C VAL A 57 0.86 -7.73 3.53
N HIS A 58 0.37 -7.50 4.74
CA HIS A 58 1.22 -7.10 5.87
C HIS A 58 2.24 -8.18 6.25
N HIS A 59 2.04 -9.47 5.98
CA HIS A 59 3.09 -10.47 6.23
C HIS A 59 4.21 -10.45 5.18
N VAL A 60 3.90 -10.01 3.96
CA VAL A 60 4.86 -9.92 2.85
C VAL A 60 5.84 -8.76 3.05
N LEU A 61 5.34 -7.56 3.38
CA LEU A 61 6.17 -6.35 3.41
C LEU A 61 7.32 -6.40 4.45
N PRO A 62 7.11 -6.80 5.72
CA PRO A 62 8.17 -6.92 6.71
C PRO A 62 9.13 -8.08 6.41
N ARG A 63 8.68 -9.12 5.70
CA ARG A 63 9.56 -10.19 5.24
C ARG A 63 10.54 -9.63 4.21
N TRP A 64 10.04 -8.89 3.23
CA TRP A 64 10.86 -8.18 2.24
C TRP A 64 11.82 -7.16 2.86
N LEU A 65 11.37 -6.39 3.86
CA LEU A 65 12.26 -5.47 4.59
C LEU A 65 13.45 -6.21 5.22
N ARG A 66 13.22 -7.38 5.84
CA ARG A 66 14.27 -8.21 6.42
C ARG A 66 15.21 -8.82 5.37
N GLU A 67 14.71 -9.15 4.19
CA GLU A 67 15.53 -9.62 3.06
C GLU A 67 16.46 -8.51 2.54
N LEU A 68 16.00 -7.26 2.54
CA LEU A 68 16.76 -6.10 2.09
C LEU A 68 17.79 -5.61 3.12
N ASN A 69 17.42 -5.56 4.40
CA ASN A 69 18.19 -4.86 5.43
C ASN A 69 18.88 -5.79 6.45
N GLY A 70 18.76 -7.11 6.31
CA GLY A 70 19.17 -8.05 7.34
C GLY A 70 18.27 -7.95 8.59
N PRO A 71 18.59 -8.62 9.70
CA PRO A 71 17.78 -8.57 10.91
C PRO A 71 17.72 -7.14 11.46
N GLU A 72 16.53 -6.57 11.50
CA GLU A 72 16.30 -5.27 12.14
C GLU A 72 16.49 -5.40 13.65
N VAL A 73 17.41 -4.61 14.19
CA VAL A 73 17.61 -4.49 15.63
C VAL A 73 16.67 -3.38 16.12
N PRO A 74 15.73 -3.65 17.04
CA PRO A 74 14.87 -2.62 17.60
C PRO A 74 15.73 -1.51 18.22
N LEU A 75 15.43 -0.26 17.88
CA LEU A 75 16.01 0.89 18.58
C LEU A 75 15.58 0.78 20.05
N THR A 76 16.56 0.67 20.94
CA THR A 76 16.29 0.82 22.37
C THR A 76 15.98 2.28 22.65
N ALA A 77 15.19 2.58 23.70
CA ALA A 77 14.83 3.96 24.07
C ALA A 77 16.04 4.92 24.18
N ALA A 78 17.23 4.40 24.50
CA ALA A 78 18.47 5.19 24.55
C ALA A 78 18.95 5.69 23.18
N THR A 79 18.58 5.00 22.09
CA THR A 79 19.01 5.33 20.71
C THR A 79 18.08 6.37 20.06
N GLU A 80 16.83 6.49 20.52
CA GLU A 80 15.89 7.51 20.05
C GLU A 80 16.28 8.92 20.54
N GLU A 81 16.81 9.04 21.77
CA GLU A 81 17.29 10.31 22.31
C GLU A 81 18.54 10.85 21.60
N GLU A 82 19.41 9.96 21.09
CA GLU A 82 20.67 10.33 20.43
C GLU A 82 20.48 10.83 18.99
N GLN A 83 19.41 10.42 18.30
CA GLN A 83 19.11 10.89 16.93
C GLN A 83 18.25 12.16 16.90
N ALA A 84 17.65 12.55 18.02
CA ALA A 84 16.83 13.77 18.14
C ALA A 84 17.64 15.01 18.58
N ALA A 85 18.95 14.86 18.83
CA ALA A 85 19.88 15.91 19.25
C ALA A 85 20.81 16.34 18.10
#